data_AF-A0A518CZ53-F1
#
_entry.id   AF-A0A518CZ53-F1
#
_cell.length_a   1.000
_cell.length_b   1.000
_cell.length_c   1.000
_cell.angle_alpha   90.00
_cell.angle_beta   90.00
_cell.angle_gamma   90.00
#
_symmetry.space_group_name_H-M   'P 1'
#
loop_
_entity.id
_entity.type
_entity.pdbx_description
1 polymer ?
#
loop_
_entity_poly.entity_id
_entity_poly.type
_entity_poly.pdbx_seq_one_letter_code
_entity_poly.pdbx_strand_id
1 'polypeptide(L)'
;MDNSHADPRPLDASPEPFSDAPSFDCEDATTWIHARILGETSANDQAARDHMRRCEDCRELYRQQVAVKARVGRAVMRTGVETGAFLGRNETPRFAPRHRRLLVVIALSLAIAGVVRIGGGLRPDPTLGVEWIAGEFFVAGEPTGASYGPRMGLRGDLLQTGADGRGRVRLDDGQILIGPSTTLLVESAVARRVRMVGGRVTVDGEGRLMTPFGVVQVEDGAVEVSLIGDDYSLNVLEGSAQLVSAFGTEEIHAGEAFDGRL
;
A
#
# COMPACT_ATOMS: atom_id res chain seq x y z
N MET A 1 -72.62 -11.18 -2.13
CA MET A 1 -71.59 -10.11 -2.22
C MET A 1 -70.28 -10.84 -2.46
N ASP A 2 -69.72 -10.60 -3.65
CA ASP A 2 -68.72 -11.41 -4.34
C ASP A 2 -67.37 -11.51 -3.59
N ASN A 3 -66.90 -12.75 -3.42
CA ASN A 3 -65.52 -13.06 -3.12
C ASN A 3 -64.76 -13.21 -4.44
N SER A 4 -64.10 -12.13 -4.86
CA SER A 4 -63.21 -12.11 -6.01
C SER A 4 -61.96 -12.97 -5.76
N HIS A 5 -61.88 -14.09 -6.46
CA HIS A 5 -60.70 -14.92 -6.63
C HIS A 5 -59.52 -14.09 -7.15
N ALA A 6 -58.47 -13.95 -6.35
CA ALA A 6 -57.16 -13.47 -6.79
C ALA A 6 -56.35 -14.66 -7.32
N ASP A 7 -55.97 -14.57 -8.59
CA ASP A 7 -55.22 -15.55 -9.37
C ASP A 7 -53.72 -15.50 -8.97
N PRO A 8 -53.10 -16.60 -8.52
CA PRO A 8 -51.68 -16.60 -8.16
C PRO A 8 -50.82 -16.57 -9.43
N ARG A 9 -50.09 -15.46 -9.63
CA ARG A 9 -49.06 -15.36 -10.67
C ARG A 9 -47.95 -16.40 -10.41
N PRO A 10 -47.54 -17.19 -11.42
CA PRO A 10 -46.44 -18.13 -11.28
C PRO A 10 -45.14 -17.35 -11.02
N LEU A 11 -44.49 -17.71 -9.92
CA LEU A 11 -43.16 -17.22 -9.54
C LEU A 11 -42.14 -17.66 -10.57
N ASP A 12 -41.41 -16.67 -11.08
CA ASP A 12 -40.03 -16.70 -11.58
C ASP A 12 -39.51 -18.05 -12.06
N ALA A 13 -39.52 -18.22 -13.38
CA ALA A 13 -38.51 -19.03 -14.05
C ALA A 13 -37.13 -18.43 -13.70
N SER A 14 -36.38 -19.13 -12.84
CA SER A 14 -34.98 -18.82 -12.60
C SER A 14 -34.26 -18.78 -13.95
N PRO A 15 -33.58 -17.68 -14.31
CA PRO A 15 -32.84 -17.64 -15.57
C PRO A 15 -31.82 -18.78 -15.56
N GLU A 16 -31.92 -19.68 -16.54
CA GLU A 16 -30.90 -20.70 -16.74
C GLU A 16 -29.55 -19.99 -16.86
N PRO A 17 -28.52 -20.41 -16.10
CA PRO A 17 -27.21 -19.78 -16.19
C PRO A 17 -26.70 -19.96 -17.61
N PHE A 18 -26.53 -18.85 -18.33
CA PHE A 18 -25.82 -18.78 -19.60
C PHE A 18 -24.40 -19.33 -19.40
N SER A 19 -24.23 -20.62 -19.68
CA SER A 19 -23.07 -21.46 -19.33
C SER A 19 -22.08 -21.61 -20.50
N ASP A 20 -21.97 -20.60 -21.36
CA ASP A 20 -21.06 -20.64 -22.52
C ASP A 20 -19.92 -19.62 -22.42
N ALA A 21 -19.68 -19.02 -21.24
CA ALA A 21 -18.47 -18.26 -21.02
C ALA A 21 -17.27 -19.22 -21.08
N PRO A 22 -16.25 -18.97 -21.93
CA PRO A 22 -15.07 -19.83 -22.02
C PRO A 22 -14.46 -20.01 -20.63
N SER A 23 -14.30 -21.28 -20.23
CA SER A 23 -13.79 -21.61 -18.91
C SER A 23 -12.34 -21.18 -18.80
N PHE A 24 -12.06 -20.21 -17.93
CA PHE A 24 -10.70 -19.73 -17.65
C PHE A 24 -9.92 -20.80 -16.87
N ASP A 25 -9.01 -21.48 -17.56
CA ASP A 25 -8.29 -22.65 -17.04
C ASP A 25 -6.91 -22.30 -16.46
N CYS A 26 -6.12 -23.33 -16.08
CA CYS A 26 -4.80 -23.14 -15.50
C CYS A 26 -3.76 -22.60 -16.50
N GLU A 27 -3.92 -22.89 -17.80
CA GLU A 27 -3.02 -22.40 -18.85
C GLU A 27 -3.26 -20.90 -19.09
N ASP A 28 -4.53 -20.50 -19.14
CA ASP A 28 -4.95 -19.10 -19.18
C ASP A 28 -4.45 -18.33 -17.95
N ALA A 29 -4.60 -18.93 -16.75
CA ALA A 29 -4.13 -18.33 -15.50
C ALA A 29 -2.62 -18.12 -15.50
N THR A 30 -1.85 -19.11 -15.98
CA THR A 30 -0.39 -19.03 -16.05
C THR A 30 0.06 -17.94 -17.03
N THR A 31 -0.56 -17.89 -18.22
CA THR A 31 -0.31 -16.85 -19.21
C THR A 31 -0.61 -15.46 -18.66
N TRP A 32 -1.76 -15.32 -17.96
CA TRP A 32 -2.14 -14.08 -17.31
C TRP A 32 -1.15 -13.67 -16.20
N ILE A 33 -0.67 -14.60 -15.37
CA ILE A 33 0.33 -14.33 -14.32
C ILE A 33 1.61 -13.76 -14.94
N HIS A 34 2.11 -14.35 -16.03
CA HIS A 34 3.31 -13.85 -16.71
C HIS A 34 3.13 -12.44 -17.28
N ALA A 35 2.04 -12.21 -18.02
CA ALA A 35 1.71 -10.88 -18.57
C ALA A 35 1.59 -9.83 -17.45
N ARG A 36 0.93 -10.17 -16.34
CA ARG A 36 0.75 -9.29 -15.19
C ARG A 36 2.07 -8.91 -14.53
N ILE A 37 3.02 -9.84 -14.43
CA ILE A 37 4.35 -9.59 -13.87
C ILE A 37 5.16 -8.63 -14.75
N LEU A 38 4.97 -8.68 -16.07
CA LEU A 38 5.54 -7.74 -17.03
C LEU A 38 4.85 -6.36 -17.02
N GLY A 39 3.74 -6.21 -16.30
CA GLY A 39 3.01 -4.95 -16.16
C GLY A 39 1.91 -4.75 -17.21
N GLU A 40 1.57 -5.79 -17.95
CA GLU A 40 0.47 -5.76 -18.92
C GLU A 40 -0.89 -5.82 -18.19
N THR A 41 -1.87 -5.12 -18.75
CA THR A 41 -3.26 -5.16 -18.27
C THR A 41 -4.07 -6.08 -19.17
N SER A 42 -4.86 -6.99 -18.59
CA SER A 42 -5.68 -7.94 -19.34
C SER A 42 -7.17 -7.74 -19.04
N ALA A 43 -8.02 -7.96 -20.05
CA ALA A 43 -9.47 -7.97 -19.87
C ALA A 43 -9.95 -9.11 -18.94
N ASN A 44 -9.09 -10.11 -18.70
CA ASN A 44 -9.43 -11.32 -17.93
C ASN A 44 -9.07 -11.24 -16.43
N ASP A 45 -8.80 -10.05 -15.89
CA ASP A 45 -8.38 -9.86 -14.49
C ASP A 45 -9.35 -10.49 -13.48
N GLN A 46 -10.65 -10.41 -13.72
CA GLN A 46 -11.66 -10.97 -12.82
C GLN A 46 -11.67 -12.51 -12.89
N ALA A 47 -11.67 -13.08 -14.10
CA ALA A 47 -11.64 -14.52 -14.31
C ALA A 47 -10.39 -15.18 -13.71
N ALA A 48 -9.23 -14.53 -13.86
CA ALA A 48 -7.98 -14.98 -13.25
C ALA A 48 -8.02 -14.99 -11.72
N ARG A 49 -8.61 -13.96 -11.11
CA ARG A 49 -8.81 -13.91 -9.64
C ARG A 49 -9.74 -15.02 -9.16
N ASP A 50 -10.84 -15.24 -9.86
CA ASP A 50 -11.80 -16.29 -9.50
C ASP A 50 -11.25 -17.70 -9.73
N HIS A 51 -10.34 -17.88 -10.69
CA HIS A 51 -9.56 -19.10 -10.84
C HIS A 51 -8.57 -19.29 -9.68
N MET A 52 -7.73 -18.30 -9.36
CA MET A 52 -6.74 -18.38 -8.27
C MET A 52 -7.35 -18.56 -6.87
N ARG A 53 -8.62 -18.19 -6.68
CA ARG A 53 -9.38 -18.51 -5.46
C ARG A 53 -9.63 -20.02 -5.31
N ARG A 54 -9.72 -20.75 -6.43
CA ARG A 54 -10.06 -22.18 -6.48
C ARG A 54 -8.86 -23.08 -6.73
N CYS A 55 -7.85 -22.60 -7.46
CA CYS A 55 -6.64 -23.34 -7.79
C CYS A 55 -5.46 -22.93 -6.89
N GLU A 56 -5.01 -23.83 -6.01
CA GLU A 56 -3.89 -23.58 -5.10
C GLU A 56 -2.56 -23.42 -5.84
N ASP A 57 -2.31 -24.24 -6.85
CA ASP A 57 -1.07 -24.21 -7.63
C ASP A 57 -0.85 -22.86 -8.35
N CYS A 58 -1.88 -22.35 -9.02
CA CYS A 58 -1.80 -21.04 -9.70
C CYS A 58 -1.61 -19.88 -8.72
N ARG A 59 -2.22 -19.97 -7.52
CA ARG A 59 -2.07 -18.99 -6.45
C ARG A 59 -0.65 -18.99 -5.88
N GLU A 60 -0.05 -20.17 -5.71
CA GLU A 60 1.32 -20.30 -5.24
C GLU A 60 2.32 -19.81 -6.31
N LEU A 61 2.12 -20.16 -7.58
CA LEU A 61 2.91 -19.64 -8.70
C LEU A 61 2.91 -18.11 -8.74
N TYR A 62 1.73 -17.49 -8.58
CA TYR A 62 1.59 -16.03 -8.53
C TYR A 62 2.40 -15.42 -7.38
N ARG A 63 2.30 -15.99 -6.17
CA ARG A 63 3.06 -15.52 -4.99
C ARG A 63 4.57 -15.59 -5.21
N GLN A 64 5.05 -16.69 -5.78
CA GLN A 64 6.48 -16.86 -6.07
C GLN A 64 6.97 -15.81 -7.06
N GLN A 65 6.23 -15.54 -8.14
CA GLN A 65 6.60 -14.53 -9.13
C GLN A 65 6.61 -13.11 -8.55
N VAL A 66 5.63 -12.77 -7.70
CA VAL A 66 5.59 -11.48 -6.99
C VAL A 66 6.79 -11.33 -6.05
N ALA A 67 7.15 -12.39 -5.30
CA ALA A 67 8.31 -12.39 -4.42
C ALA A 67 9.63 -12.21 -5.19
N VAL A 68 9.77 -12.86 -6.35
CA VAL A 68 10.94 -12.69 -7.24
C VAL A 68 11.01 -11.25 -7.75
N LYS A 69 9.92 -10.68 -8.27
CA LYS A 69 9.87 -9.29 -8.74
C LYS A 69 10.24 -8.30 -7.64
N ALA A 70 9.72 -8.50 -6.42
CA ALA A 70 10.06 -7.66 -5.27
C ALA A 70 11.55 -7.77 -4.90
N ARG A 71 12.13 -8.98 -4.92
CA ARG A 71 13.56 -9.20 -4.65
C ARG A 71 14.44 -8.51 -5.70
N VAL A 72 14.09 -8.63 -6.99
CA VAL A 72 14.81 -7.97 -8.09
C VAL A 72 14.69 -6.45 -7.96
N GLY A 73 13.50 -5.92 -7.69
CA GLY A 73 13.29 -4.48 -7.48
C GLY A 73 14.15 -3.93 -6.33
N ARG A 74 14.21 -4.64 -5.20
CA ARG A 74 15.10 -4.26 -4.08
C ARG A 74 16.58 -4.35 -4.45
N ALA A 75 16.98 -5.37 -5.21
CA ALA A 75 18.37 -5.52 -5.66
C ALA A 75 18.78 -4.37 -6.59
N VAL A 76 17.93 -4.00 -7.56
CA VAL A 76 18.15 -2.87 -8.48
C VAL A 76 18.23 -1.53 -7.73
N MET A 77 17.37 -1.32 -6.74
CA MET A 77 17.45 -0.10 -5.90
C MET A 77 18.72 -0.06 -5.05
N ARG A 78 19.18 -1.21 -4.53
CA ARG A 78 20.44 -1.29 -3.76
C ARG A 78 21.69 -1.09 -4.61
N THR A 79 21.67 -1.50 -5.88
CA THR A 79 22.84 -1.33 -6.77
C THR A 79 22.98 0.10 -7.28
N GLY A 80 22.07 1.01 -6.94
CA GLY A 80 22.20 2.44 -7.25
C GLY A 80 22.39 2.70 -8.73
N VAL A 81 21.87 1.83 -9.60
CA VAL A 81 21.97 2.02 -11.05
C VAL A 81 21.12 3.23 -11.38
N GLU A 82 21.79 4.37 -11.52
CA GLU A 82 21.28 5.58 -12.14
C GLU A 82 20.79 5.23 -13.55
N THR A 83 19.54 4.77 -13.67
CA THR A 83 18.84 4.52 -14.93
C THR A 83 18.48 5.82 -15.66
N GLY A 84 19.30 6.86 -15.50
CA GLY A 84 19.22 8.13 -16.22
C GLY A 84 20.07 8.19 -17.49
N ALA A 85 20.92 7.20 -17.78
CA ALA A 85 21.94 7.31 -18.85
C ALA A 85 21.78 6.33 -20.02
N PHE A 86 20.58 5.79 -20.27
CA PHE A 86 20.31 4.91 -21.42
C PHE A 86 19.22 5.46 -22.37
N LEU A 87 19.18 6.80 -22.54
CA LEU A 87 18.57 7.37 -23.73
C LEU A 87 19.61 7.43 -24.83
N GLY A 88 19.25 6.81 -25.95
CA GLY A 88 20.09 6.56 -27.10
C GLY A 88 20.84 7.78 -27.61
N ARG A 89 22.01 7.49 -28.18
CA ARG A 89 22.85 8.35 -29.00
C ARG A 89 22.06 8.79 -30.24
N ASN A 90 21.12 9.71 -30.06
CA ASN A 90 20.37 10.29 -31.16
C ASN A 90 21.29 11.27 -31.90
N GLU A 91 21.49 10.96 -33.17
CA GLU A 91 22.06 11.84 -34.17
C GLU A 91 21.44 13.24 -34.03
N THR A 92 22.31 14.25 -33.83
CA THR A 92 21.87 15.63 -33.66
C THR A 92 21.12 16.10 -34.91
N PRO A 93 19.82 16.39 -34.84
CA PRO A 93 19.11 16.99 -35.96
C PRO A 93 19.70 18.39 -36.19
N ARG A 94 20.10 18.70 -37.42
CA ARG A 94 20.51 20.05 -37.81
C ARG A 94 19.30 20.97 -37.77
N PHE A 95 18.98 21.50 -36.60
CA PHE A 95 17.88 22.45 -36.42
C PHE A 95 18.21 23.79 -37.07
N ALA A 96 17.30 24.27 -37.92
CA ALA A 96 17.35 25.57 -38.57
C ALA A 96 17.43 26.73 -37.55
N PRO A 97 18.07 27.87 -37.91
CA PRO A 97 18.45 28.93 -36.97
C PRO A 97 17.30 29.64 -36.24
N ARG A 98 16.04 29.44 -36.64
CA ARG A 98 14.87 30.03 -35.97
C ARG A 98 14.51 29.36 -34.65
N HIS A 99 14.86 28.09 -34.42
CA HIS A 99 14.52 27.37 -33.18
C HIS A 99 15.56 27.51 -32.06
N ARG A 100 16.70 28.17 -32.35
CA ARG A 100 17.80 28.33 -31.38
C ARG A 100 17.38 29.13 -30.15
N ARG A 101 16.50 30.13 -30.32
CA ARG A 101 15.94 30.91 -29.19
C ARG A 101 15.02 30.07 -28.31
N LEU A 102 14.17 29.22 -28.91
CA LEU A 102 13.27 28.34 -28.16
C LEU A 102 14.06 27.29 -27.36
N LEU A 103 15.09 26.68 -27.97
CA LEU A 103 15.95 25.71 -27.29
C LEU A 103 16.69 26.31 -26.09
N VAL A 104 17.15 27.57 -26.19
CA VAL A 104 17.76 28.27 -25.06
C VAL A 104 16.75 28.50 -23.93
N VAL A 105 15.51 28.87 -24.25
CA VAL A 105 14.46 29.02 -23.23
C VAL A 105 14.14 27.69 -22.57
N ILE A 106 13.99 26.61 -23.34
CA ILE A 106 13.75 25.26 -22.78
C ILE A 106 14.92 24.81 -21.91
N ALA A 107 16.16 24.98 -22.37
CA ALA A 107 17.35 24.61 -21.61
C ALA A 107 17.47 25.42 -20.32
N LEU A 108 17.18 26.73 -20.37
CA LEU A 108 17.17 27.59 -19.18
C LEU A 108 16.05 27.19 -18.21
N SER A 109 14.87 26.83 -18.72
CA SER A 109 13.74 26.34 -17.92
C SER A 109 14.10 25.04 -17.21
N LEU A 110 14.74 24.10 -17.93
CA LEU A 110 15.24 22.84 -17.37
C LEU A 110 16.37 23.07 -16.36
N ALA A 111 17.27 24.03 -16.60
CA ALA A 111 18.33 24.38 -15.66
C ALA A 111 17.75 24.99 -14.37
N ILE A 112 16.76 25.88 -14.47
CA ILE A 112 16.07 26.46 -13.31
C ILE A 112 15.29 25.36 -12.56
N ALA A 113 14.55 24.50 -13.27
CA ALA A 113 13.86 23.37 -12.68
C ALA A 113 14.84 22.39 -12.00
N GLY A 114 16.01 22.18 -12.60
CA GLY A 114 17.10 21.39 -12.03
C GLY A 114 17.67 22.03 -10.77
N VAL A 115 17.97 23.33 -10.78
CA VAL A 115 18.49 24.04 -9.60
C VAL A 115 17.44 24.14 -8.49
N VAL A 116 16.16 24.30 -8.79
CA VAL A 116 15.08 24.23 -7.79
C VAL A 116 14.98 22.82 -7.19
N ARG A 117 15.19 21.78 -8.00
CA ARG A 117 15.18 20.37 -7.55
C ARG A 117 16.47 19.95 -6.82
N ILE A 118 17.59 20.62 -7.06
CA ILE A 118 18.89 20.36 -6.42
C ILE A 118 19.08 21.25 -5.17
N GLY A 119 18.54 22.48 -5.19
CA GLY A 119 18.61 23.46 -4.11
C GLY A 119 17.57 23.24 -3.01
N GLY A 120 16.42 22.63 -3.34
CA GLY A 120 15.65 21.86 -2.36
C GLY A 120 16.43 20.58 -2.11
N GLY A 121 17.40 20.65 -1.18
CA GLY A 121 18.41 19.61 -1.00
C GLY A 121 17.80 18.21 -1.11
N LEU A 122 18.49 17.34 -1.86
CA LEU A 122 18.31 15.90 -1.85
C LEU A 122 18.52 15.41 -0.42
N ARG A 123 17.57 15.70 0.47
CA ARG A 123 17.44 15.01 1.73
C ARG A 123 17.14 13.58 1.28
N PRO A 124 18.01 12.61 1.61
CA PRO A 124 17.68 11.21 1.36
C PRO A 124 16.26 10.99 1.87
N ASP A 125 15.44 10.27 1.09
CA ASP A 125 14.04 9.98 1.45
C ASP A 125 13.96 9.77 2.96
N PRO A 126 13.15 10.55 3.71
CA PRO A 126 13.14 10.49 5.16
C PRO A 126 12.95 9.03 5.56
N THR A 127 13.95 8.49 6.24
CA THR A 127 14.01 7.07 6.56
C THR A 127 13.17 6.82 7.80
N LEU A 128 12.23 5.90 7.73
CA LEU A 128 11.53 5.44 8.92
C LEU A 128 12.50 4.67 9.80
N GLY A 129 12.85 5.20 10.96
CA GLY A 129 13.72 4.49 11.91
C GLY A 129 12.91 3.40 12.62
N VAL A 130 13.17 2.14 12.33
CA VAL A 130 12.48 0.99 12.93
C VAL A 130 13.34 0.43 14.06
N GLU A 131 12.79 0.42 15.27
CA GLU A 131 13.45 -0.05 16.48
C GLU A 131 12.68 -1.17 17.15
N TRP A 132 13.40 -2.19 17.58
CA TRP A 132 12.89 -3.25 18.43
C TRP A 132 12.76 -2.76 19.87
N ILE A 133 11.66 -3.11 20.56
CA ILE A 133 11.49 -2.83 21.99
C ILE A 133 11.54 -4.13 22.80
N ALA A 134 10.74 -5.12 22.43
CA ALA A 134 10.60 -6.37 23.18
C ALA A 134 10.06 -7.51 22.30
N GLY A 135 10.24 -8.75 22.76
CA GLY A 135 9.66 -9.95 22.12
C GLY A 135 10.15 -10.20 20.70
N GLU A 136 9.35 -10.88 19.89
CA GLU A 136 9.67 -11.14 18.48
C GLU A 136 9.24 -9.96 17.60
N PHE A 137 10.15 -9.49 16.76
CA PHE A 137 9.87 -8.45 15.77
C PHE A 137 10.57 -8.78 14.46
N PHE A 138 9.89 -8.59 13.35
CA PHE A 138 10.38 -8.90 12.02
C PHE A 138 10.24 -7.68 11.12
N VAL A 139 11.28 -7.41 10.34
CA VAL A 139 11.30 -6.33 9.34
C VAL A 139 11.61 -6.96 7.99
N ALA A 140 10.70 -6.80 7.03
CA ALA A 140 10.77 -7.45 5.72
C ALA A 140 10.94 -8.98 5.81
N GLY A 141 10.36 -9.62 6.83
CA GLY A 141 10.45 -11.05 7.09
C GLY A 141 11.73 -11.51 7.79
N GLU A 142 12.66 -10.60 8.10
CA GLU A 142 13.88 -10.92 8.84
C GLU A 142 13.70 -10.60 10.34
N PRO A 143 14.03 -11.52 11.25
CA PRO A 143 13.97 -11.25 12.68
C PRO A 143 14.92 -10.10 13.04
N THR A 144 14.43 -9.20 13.89
CA THR A 144 15.14 -8.04 14.41
C THR A 144 15.08 -8.10 15.94
N GLY A 145 16.19 -7.79 16.60
CA GLY A 145 16.31 -7.83 18.05
C GLY A 145 17.30 -6.79 18.56
N ALA A 146 17.51 -6.75 19.88
CA ALA A 146 18.35 -5.77 20.58
C ALA A 146 19.73 -5.53 19.92
N SER A 147 20.34 -6.59 19.39
CA SER A 147 21.69 -6.59 18.83
C SER A 147 21.82 -5.88 17.48
N TYR A 148 20.71 -5.63 16.78
CA TYR A 148 20.71 -5.14 15.39
C TYR A 148 20.66 -3.62 15.26
N GLY A 149 20.40 -2.90 16.37
CA GLY A 149 20.21 -1.45 16.37
C GLY A 149 18.98 -1.00 15.53
N PRO A 150 18.82 0.32 15.33
CA PRO A 150 17.76 0.86 14.48
C PRO A 150 17.96 0.40 13.02
N ARG A 151 16.89 -0.13 12.40
CA ARG A 151 16.87 -0.47 10.97
C ARG A 151 16.11 0.61 10.19
N MET A 152 16.50 0.85 8.95
CA MET A 152 15.71 1.71 8.07
C MET A 152 14.54 0.92 7.49
N GLY A 153 13.31 1.37 7.77
CA GLY A 153 12.11 0.88 7.13
C GLY A 153 11.95 1.50 5.74
N LEU A 154 11.94 0.66 4.72
CA LEU A 154 11.76 1.07 3.33
C LEU A 154 10.31 0.89 2.90
N ARG A 155 9.93 1.61 1.84
CA ARG A 155 8.65 1.37 1.16
C ARG A 155 8.54 -0.10 0.75
N GLY A 156 7.42 -0.73 1.12
CA GLY A 156 7.13 -2.13 0.86
C GLY A 156 7.64 -3.08 1.95
N ASP A 157 8.32 -2.59 2.98
CA ASP A 157 8.71 -3.44 4.10
C ASP A 157 7.49 -3.80 4.96
N LEU A 158 7.43 -5.07 5.33
CA LEU A 158 6.44 -5.62 6.25
C LEU A 158 7.04 -5.65 7.64
N LEU A 159 6.41 -4.96 8.60
CA LEU A 159 6.77 -4.95 10.00
C LEU A 159 5.82 -5.88 10.75
N GLN A 160 6.34 -6.87 11.47
CA GLN A 160 5.52 -7.85 12.17
C GLN A 160 6.01 -8.06 13.60
N THR A 161 5.09 -8.11 14.57
CA THR A 161 5.38 -8.47 15.96
C THR A 161 4.72 -9.79 16.32
N GLY A 162 5.40 -10.59 17.16
CA GLY A 162 4.81 -11.79 17.77
C GLY A 162 3.87 -11.45 18.93
N ALA A 163 3.39 -12.47 19.64
CA ALA A 163 2.41 -12.32 20.73
C ALA A 163 2.87 -11.47 21.92
N ASP A 164 4.19 -11.38 22.15
CA ASP A 164 4.80 -10.49 23.15
C ASP A 164 5.66 -9.39 22.49
N GLY A 165 5.63 -9.34 21.16
CA GLY A 165 6.46 -8.48 20.34
C GLY A 165 6.03 -7.02 20.43
N ARG A 166 7.01 -6.12 20.52
CA ARG A 166 6.81 -4.67 20.49
C ARG A 166 7.91 -4.01 19.69
N GLY A 167 7.53 -3.02 18.90
CA GLY A 167 8.44 -2.22 18.09
C GLY A 167 8.04 -0.76 18.08
N ARG A 168 8.90 0.07 17.50
CA ARG A 168 8.64 1.49 17.28
C ARG A 168 9.15 1.89 15.91
N VAL A 169 8.37 2.70 15.20
CA VAL A 169 8.81 3.42 14.00
C VAL A 169 8.93 4.88 14.37
N ARG A 170 10.14 5.44 14.30
CA ARG A 170 10.37 6.87 14.48
C ARG A 170 10.05 7.63 13.21
N LEU A 171 9.31 8.71 13.38
CA LEU A 171 9.03 9.77 12.42
C LEU A 171 9.79 11.02 12.87
N ASP A 172 9.92 12.04 12.03
CA ASP A 172 10.63 13.27 12.44
C ASP A 172 9.89 14.01 13.57
N ASP A 173 8.55 14.05 13.50
CA ASP A 173 7.69 14.78 14.44
C ASP A 173 6.78 13.83 15.25
N GLY A 174 7.22 12.57 15.43
CA GLY A 174 6.40 11.59 16.11
C GLY A 174 6.92 10.17 16.04
N GLN A 175 6.07 9.22 16.39
CA GLN A 175 6.38 7.80 16.37
C GLN A 175 5.13 6.95 16.23
N ILE A 176 5.34 5.74 15.74
CA ILE A 176 4.32 4.69 15.68
C ILE A 176 4.79 3.56 16.57
N LEU A 177 4.09 3.32 17.66
CA LEU A 177 4.30 2.17 18.55
C LEU A 177 3.56 0.98 17.99
N ILE A 178 4.28 -0.11 17.77
CA ILE A 178 3.76 -1.37 17.26
C ILE A 178 3.56 -2.30 18.45
N GLY A 179 2.31 -2.63 18.74
CA GLY A 179 1.94 -3.54 19.81
C GLY A 179 2.11 -5.01 19.44
N PRO A 180 1.67 -5.91 20.33
CA PRO A 180 1.65 -7.35 20.08
C PRO A 180 0.86 -7.77 18.84
N SER A 181 1.23 -8.91 18.25
CA SER A 181 0.50 -9.57 17.16
C SER A 181 0.12 -8.63 16.01
N THR A 182 1.00 -7.68 15.68
CA THR A 182 0.71 -6.59 14.77
C THR A 182 1.43 -6.78 13.46
N THR A 183 0.74 -6.52 12.36
CA THR A 183 1.31 -6.52 11.01
C THR A 183 1.04 -5.19 10.33
N LEU A 184 2.12 -4.48 10.01
CA LEU A 184 2.11 -3.21 9.29
C LEU A 184 2.88 -3.31 7.98
N LEU A 185 2.38 -2.63 6.95
CA LEU A 185 3.08 -2.42 5.68
C LEU A 185 3.48 -0.95 5.55
N VAL A 186 4.75 -0.69 5.31
CA VAL A 186 5.24 0.66 5.02
C VAL A 186 4.86 1.04 3.58
N GLU A 187 3.90 1.95 3.39
CA GLU A 187 3.51 2.38 2.05
C GLU A 187 4.36 3.54 1.53
N SER A 188 4.67 4.50 2.41
CA SER A 188 5.49 5.66 2.08
C SER A 188 6.14 6.23 3.33
N ALA A 189 7.46 6.21 3.38
CA ALA A 189 8.24 6.84 4.43
C ALA A 189 8.11 8.38 4.38
N VAL A 190 8.16 8.95 3.16
CA VAL A 190 8.00 10.39 2.89
C VAL A 190 6.67 10.92 3.40
N ALA A 191 5.57 10.21 3.11
CA ALA A 191 4.23 10.65 3.48
C ALA A 191 3.77 10.09 4.84
N ARG A 192 4.69 9.51 5.63
CA ARG A 192 4.42 8.90 6.95
C ARG A 192 3.19 7.99 6.92
N ARG A 193 3.11 7.18 5.86
CA ARG A 193 1.96 6.36 5.54
C ARG A 193 2.28 4.90 5.76
N VAL A 194 1.57 4.32 6.70
CA VAL A 194 1.62 2.89 6.99
C VAL A 194 0.23 2.29 6.82
N ARG A 195 0.16 1.04 6.38
CA ARG A 195 -1.08 0.27 6.29
C ARG A 195 -1.07 -0.79 7.38
N MET A 196 -2.11 -0.77 8.20
CA MET A 196 -2.39 -1.79 9.18
C MET A 196 -3.16 -2.95 8.56
N VAL A 197 -2.63 -4.16 8.76
CA VAL A 197 -3.30 -5.41 8.36
C VAL A 197 -4.01 -6.04 9.55
N GLY A 198 -3.46 -5.90 10.76
CA GLY A 198 -4.04 -6.38 12.01
C GLY A 198 -3.14 -6.07 13.22
N GLY A 199 -3.68 -6.24 14.42
CA GLY A 199 -3.01 -6.06 15.71
C GLY A 199 -3.38 -4.76 16.43
N ARG A 200 -2.40 -4.10 17.06
CA ARG A 200 -2.57 -2.84 17.77
C ARG A 200 -1.42 -1.88 17.49
N VAL A 201 -1.78 -0.63 17.23
CA VAL A 201 -0.82 0.45 16.96
C VAL A 201 -1.20 1.68 17.75
N THR A 202 -0.20 2.39 18.26
CA THR A 202 -0.37 3.76 18.74
C THR A 202 0.41 4.71 17.83
N VAL A 203 -0.27 5.69 17.26
CA VAL A 203 0.36 6.79 16.52
C VAL A 203 0.45 7.97 17.47
N ASP A 204 1.63 8.53 17.64
CA ASP A 204 1.96 9.63 18.54
C ASP A 204 2.65 10.72 17.71
N GLY A 205 1.98 11.85 17.50
CA GLY A 205 2.32 12.91 16.56
C GLY A 205 1.67 12.75 15.17
N GLU A 206 2.14 13.56 14.22
CA GLU A 206 1.56 13.61 12.86
C GLU A 206 1.78 12.30 12.10
N GLY A 207 0.71 11.73 11.55
CA GLY A 207 0.81 10.48 10.78
C GLY A 207 -0.47 10.08 10.05
N ARG A 208 -0.31 9.15 9.09
CA ARG A 208 -1.45 8.53 8.40
C ARG A 208 -1.39 7.01 8.51
N LEU A 209 -2.42 6.45 9.13
CA LEU A 209 -2.61 5.02 9.27
C LEU A 209 -3.77 4.57 8.37
N MET A 210 -3.45 3.77 7.36
CA MET A 210 -4.47 3.12 6.53
C MET A 210 -4.93 1.84 7.21
N THR A 211 -6.23 1.63 7.26
CA THR A 211 -6.88 0.45 7.83
C THR A 211 -7.91 -0.08 6.82
N PRO A 212 -8.48 -1.27 7.04
CA PRO A 212 -9.60 -1.73 6.22
C PRO A 212 -10.85 -0.83 6.28
N PHE A 213 -11.05 -0.07 7.37
CA PHE A 213 -12.19 0.86 7.53
C PHE A 213 -11.99 2.20 6.82
N GLY A 214 -10.75 2.59 6.57
CA GLY A 214 -10.44 3.90 6.03
C GLY A 214 -9.05 4.39 6.38
N VAL A 215 -8.86 5.70 6.25
CA VAL A 215 -7.61 6.38 6.58
C VAL A 215 -7.81 7.16 7.87
N VAL A 216 -7.03 6.83 8.89
CA VAL A 216 -6.90 7.63 10.11
C VAL A 216 -5.81 8.66 9.86
N GLN A 217 -6.17 9.94 9.91
CA GLN A 217 -5.24 11.06 9.82
C GLN A 217 -5.11 11.71 11.19
N VAL A 218 -3.88 11.76 11.70
CA VAL A 218 -3.54 12.41 12.95
C VAL A 218 -2.73 13.65 12.58
N GLU A 219 -3.26 14.83 12.88
CA GLU A 219 -2.56 16.09 12.65
C GLU A 219 -1.65 16.42 13.84
N ASP A 220 -2.14 16.20 15.06
CA ASP A 220 -1.40 16.34 16.32
C ASP A 220 -2.06 15.47 17.40
N GLY A 221 -1.27 14.99 18.38
CA GLY A 221 -1.74 14.16 19.49
C GLY A 221 -1.45 12.67 19.36
N ALA A 222 -2.20 11.84 20.10
CA ALA A 222 -1.93 10.42 20.24
C ALA A 222 -3.21 9.59 20.06
N VAL A 223 -3.11 8.55 19.24
CA VAL A 223 -4.25 7.72 18.82
C VAL A 223 -3.87 6.25 18.91
N GLU A 224 -4.69 5.45 19.57
CA GLU A 224 -4.58 4.00 19.57
C GLU A 224 -5.58 3.37 18.59
N VAL A 225 -5.11 2.49 17.73
CA VAL A 225 -5.92 1.74 16.77
C VAL A 225 -5.71 0.26 17.00
N SER A 226 -6.80 -0.49 17.14
CA SER A 226 -6.80 -1.93 17.30
C SER A 226 -7.67 -2.57 16.23
N LEU A 227 -7.13 -3.60 15.57
CA LEU A 227 -7.82 -4.41 14.56
C LEU A 227 -7.55 -5.88 14.88
N ILE A 228 -8.49 -6.53 15.58
CA ILE A 228 -8.35 -7.91 16.06
C ILE A 228 -9.48 -8.74 15.48
N GLY A 229 -9.16 -9.61 14.52
CA GLY A 229 -10.20 -10.28 13.73
C GLY A 229 -10.98 -9.26 12.90
N ASP A 230 -12.30 -9.24 13.08
CA ASP A 230 -13.20 -8.31 12.40
C ASP A 230 -13.51 -7.06 13.25
N ASP A 231 -13.04 -7.03 14.51
CA ASP A 231 -13.31 -5.95 15.45
C ASP A 231 -12.28 -4.83 15.29
N TYR A 232 -12.78 -3.61 15.11
CA TYR A 232 -11.99 -2.39 14.98
C TYR A 232 -12.35 -1.39 16.07
N SER A 233 -11.31 -0.81 16.67
CA SER A 233 -11.46 0.33 17.58
C SER A 233 -10.39 1.37 17.29
N LEU A 234 -10.80 2.63 17.41
CA LEU A 234 -9.99 3.83 17.23
C LEU A 234 -10.24 4.72 18.46
N ASN A 235 -9.25 4.80 19.35
CA ASN A 235 -9.32 5.58 20.58
C ASN A 235 -8.39 6.78 20.46
N VAL A 236 -8.92 8.00 20.56
CA VAL A 236 -8.09 9.20 20.56
C VAL A 236 -7.71 9.50 22.01
N LEU A 237 -6.42 9.34 22.32
CA LEU A 237 -5.89 9.55 23.66
C LEU A 237 -5.64 11.03 23.93
N GLU A 238 -5.06 11.73 22.94
CA GLU A 238 -4.73 13.14 22.99
C GLU A 238 -4.97 13.79 21.62
N GLY A 239 -5.32 15.08 21.59
CA GLY A 239 -5.54 15.83 20.34
C GLY A 239 -6.85 15.47 19.64
N SER A 240 -6.78 15.34 18.31
CA SER A 240 -7.89 14.89 17.47
C SER A 240 -7.39 14.06 16.28
N ALA A 241 -8.29 13.26 15.72
CA ALA A 241 -8.04 12.47 14.53
C ALA A 241 -9.23 12.54 13.57
N GLN A 242 -8.94 12.46 12.27
CA GLN A 242 -9.97 12.31 11.25
C GLN A 242 -9.97 10.88 10.72
N LEU A 243 -11.11 10.21 10.80
CA LEU A 243 -11.38 8.96 10.12
C LEU A 243 -12.04 9.25 8.77
N VAL A 244 -11.31 9.05 7.68
CA VAL A 244 -11.83 9.14 6.31
C VAL A 244 -12.18 7.74 5.82
N SER A 245 -13.48 7.44 5.77
CA SER A 245 -14.02 6.15 5.36
C SER A 245 -14.85 6.25 4.06
N ALA A 246 -15.43 5.12 3.62
CA ALA A 246 -16.38 5.11 2.52
C ALA A 246 -17.71 5.82 2.85
N PHE A 247 -18.03 5.98 4.15
CA PHE A 247 -19.27 6.59 4.62
C PHE A 247 -19.17 8.10 4.83
N GLY A 248 -17.95 8.64 4.82
CA GLY A 248 -17.67 10.06 5.02
C GLY A 248 -16.41 10.28 5.84
N THR A 249 -16.22 11.53 6.24
CA THR A 249 -15.16 11.94 7.16
C THR A 249 -15.78 12.22 8.52
N GLU A 250 -15.23 11.60 9.55
CA GLU A 250 -15.61 11.81 10.95
C GLU A 250 -14.39 12.34 11.72
N GLU A 251 -14.59 13.40 12.50
CA GLU A 251 -13.58 13.93 13.40
C GLU A 251 -13.85 13.38 14.81
N ILE A 252 -12.81 12.85 15.44
CA ILE A 252 -12.87 12.19 16.74
C ILE A 252 -11.89 12.91 17.66
N HIS A 253 -12.35 13.31 18.83
CA HIS A 253 -11.57 14.10 19.79
C HIS A 253 -11.04 13.27 20.95
N ALA A 254 -10.08 13.81 21.69
CA ALA A 254 -9.51 13.16 22.87
C ALA A 254 -10.57 12.66 23.87
N GLY A 255 -10.46 11.40 24.27
CA GLY A 255 -11.40 10.71 25.14
C GLY A 255 -12.58 10.06 24.40
N GLU A 256 -12.72 10.29 23.10
CA GLU A 256 -13.72 9.64 22.26
C GLU A 256 -13.14 8.37 21.59
N ALA A 257 -14.05 7.47 21.24
CA ALA A 257 -13.75 6.22 20.58
C ALA A 257 -14.70 6.01 19.40
N PHE A 258 -14.17 5.43 18.34
CA PHE A 258 -14.94 4.88 17.23
C PHE A 258 -14.74 3.37 17.20
N ASP A 259 -15.85 2.63 17.23
CA ASP A 259 -15.86 1.18 17.13
C ASP A 259 -16.56 0.75 15.83
N GLY A 260 -15.99 -0.25 15.16
CA GLY A 260 -16.50 -0.77 13.90
C GLY A 260 -16.31 -2.28 13.78
N ARG A 261 -17.08 -2.89 12.86
CA ARG A 261 -16.94 -4.31 12.50
C ARG A 261 -16.95 -4.47 10.97
N LEU A 262 -16.02 -5.27 10.44
CA LEU A 262 -15.88 -5.53 9.00
C LEU A 262 -16.93 -6.49 8.44
#